data_AF-A0A967N534-F1
#
_entry.id   AF-A0A967N534-F1
#
_cell.length_a   1.000
_cell.length_b   1.000
_cell.length_c   1.000
_cell.angle_alpha   90.00
_cell.angle_beta   90.00
_cell.angle_gamma   90.00
#
_symmetry.space_group_name_H-M   'P 1'
#
loop_
_entity.id
_entity.type
_entity.pdbx_description
1 polymer ?
#
loop_
_entity_poly.entity_id
_entity_poly.type
_entity_poly.pdbx_seq_one_letter_code
_entity_poly.pdbx_strand_id
1 'polypeptide(L)'
;MTDLAGLSEDGSLETCFRCHAVKRELEPGYLAGEEDFESHYSVGVHLVGEASFFPDGRIRSFGYQLNHRFSDCYLSGRMTCVSCHEPHSQGYWDVFERPLESPLDDGQCLGCHASKAADPESHTRHPPDTDGARCVSCHMPYRQQPNVGERIPYARSDHTISIPRPGVDEALGLRSACSLCHGEMSPAQARVHTEEWYGDTKPLRPVVEGLMAVETSSGASPSRAEAARLLLHPETDHPLAQIAALNRFVEGYLVPGSGPLEPEVRNPLERLARYPDPDLRGFALAVLHLTAGGGRPPVDPRSVSPDVRARWAASLEFLAEGFRRRGGIRATLETYRRAAELSPRDADVLLGLASALQQAGDADEALGTYG
;
A
#
# COMPACT_ATOMS: atom_id res chain seq x y z
N MET A 1 13.47 16.38 23.29
CA MET A 1 13.17 16.15 21.85
C MET A 1 14.32 15.37 21.29
N THR A 2 14.07 14.15 20.85
CA THR A 2 15.04 13.33 20.12
C THR A 2 15.14 13.90 18.71
N ASP A 3 16.35 14.04 18.19
CA ASP A 3 16.58 14.38 16.78
C ASP A 3 15.96 13.30 15.88
N LEU A 4 15.48 13.66 14.68
CA LEU A 4 14.97 12.70 13.70
C LEU A 4 16.03 11.64 13.35
N ALA A 5 17.30 12.03 13.36
CA ALA A 5 18.43 11.10 13.18
C ALA A 5 18.58 10.07 14.33
N GLY A 6 17.97 10.34 15.49
CA GLY A 6 17.97 9.45 16.65
C GLY A 6 16.75 8.53 16.75
N LEU A 7 15.78 8.64 15.82
CA LEU A 7 14.63 7.75 15.75
C LEU A 7 14.98 6.45 15.01
N SER A 8 14.15 5.42 15.19
CA SER A 8 14.16 4.26 14.27
C SER A 8 13.75 4.69 12.85
N GLU A 9 13.99 3.82 11.86
CA GLU A 9 13.55 4.10 10.49
C GLU A 9 12.05 4.39 10.43
N ASP A 10 11.27 3.54 11.09
CA ASP A 10 9.81 3.65 11.11
C ASP A 10 9.37 4.89 11.88
N GLY A 11 10.00 5.22 13.02
CA GLY A 11 9.68 6.43 13.78
C GLY A 11 10.00 7.73 13.02
N SER A 12 11.08 7.74 12.23
CA SER A 12 11.40 8.85 11.33
C SER A 12 10.34 9.00 10.24
N LEU A 13 9.97 7.89 9.57
CA LEU A 13 8.94 7.89 8.54
C LEU A 13 7.55 8.27 9.08
N GLU A 14 7.16 7.77 10.25
CA GLU A 14 5.90 8.10 10.92
C GLU A 14 5.75 9.60 11.15
N THR A 15 6.84 10.28 11.51
CA THR A 15 6.82 11.74 11.67
C THR A 15 6.37 12.44 10.38
N CYS A 16 6.85 11.98 9.22
CA CYS A 16 6.47 12.51 7.92
C CYS A 16 5.06 12.07 7.51
N PHE A 17 4.69 10.81 7.78
CA PHE A 17 3.39 10.24 7.43
C PHE A 17 2.22 10.82 8.22
N ARG A 18 2.48 11.56 9.32
CA ARG A 18 1.47 12.44 9.93
C ARG A 18 0.79 13.36 8.92
N CYS A 19 1.48 13.77 7.85
CA CYS A 19 0.93 14.61 6.79
C CYS A 19 1.07 14.00 5.39
N HIS A 20 2.15 13.26 5.11
CA HIS A 20 2.49 12.76 3.79
C HIS A 20 2.03 11.32 3.54
N ALA A 21 0.88 10.95 4.09
CA ALA A 21 0.23 9.67 3.85
C ALA A 21 -1.28 9.83 3.67
N VAL A 22 -1.89 8.89 2.96
CA VAL A 22 -3.33 8.66 3.09
C VAL A 22 -3.53 7.88 4.39
N LYS A 23 -4.44 8.35 5.23
CA LYS A 23 -4.64 7.82 6.59
C LYS A 23 -6.10 7.53 6.85
N ARG A 24 -6.36 6.53 7.69
CA ARG A 24 -7.64 6.33 8.38
C ARG A 24 -7.48 6.83 9.81
N GLU A 25 -8.35 7.75 10.24
CA GLU A 25 -8.49 8.08 11.66
C GLU A 25 -9.15 6.89 12.38
N LEU A 26 -8.52 6.42 13.46
CA LEU A 26 -8.98 5.32 14.29
C LEU A 26 -9.60 5.83 15.60
N GLU A 27 -8.98 6.84 16.19
CA GLU A 27 -9.44 7.50 17.41
C GLU A 27 -9.28 9.02 17.26
N PRO A 28 -10.30 9.82 17.61
CA PRO A 28 -10.23 11.25 17.49
C PRO A 28 -9.29 11.87 18.53
N GLY A 29 -8.96 13.15 18.33
CA GLY A 29 -8.31 13.96 19.38
C GLY A 29 -6.79 13.90 19.41
N TYR A 30 -6.15 13.37 18.37
CA TYR A 30 -4.68 13.42 18.23
C TYR A 30 -4.18 14.87 18.25
N LEU A 31 -3.19 15.16 19.09
CA LEU A 31 -2.51 16.46 19.12
C LEU A 31 -1.10 16.35 18.52
N ALA A 32 -0.74 17.32 17.69
CA ALA A 32 0.59 17.38 17.09
C ALA A 32 1.68 17.45 18.17
N GLY A 33 2.58 16.46 18.16
CA GLY A 33 3.63 16.31 19.17
C GLY A 33 3.39 15.15 20.14
N GLU A 34 2.21 14.54 20.14
CA GLU A 34 2.00 13.26 20.81
C GLU A 34 2.80 12.15 20.13
N GLU A 35 3.34 11.25 20.95
CA GLU A 35 4.20 10.15 20.50
C GLU A 35 3.38 9.02 19.88
N ASP A 36 2.10 8.89 20.23
CA ASP A 36 1.24 7.76 19.86
C ASP A 36 0.41 8.03 18.59
N PHE A 37 1.09 8.31 17.48
CA PHE A 37 0.42 8.52 16.18
C PHE A 37 -0.35 7.28 15.71
N GLU A 38 0.18 6.08 15.97
CA GLU A 38 -0.38 4.82 15.47
C GLU A 38 -1.66 4.40 16.19
N SER A 39 -1.92 4.81 17.43
CA SER A 39 -3.23 4.55 18.06
C SER A 39 -4.35 5.40 17.47
N HIS A 40 -4.02 6.58 16.94
CA HIS A 40 -4.97 7.53 16.35
C HIS A 40 -5.15 7.38 14.85
N TYR A 41 -4.11 6.94 14.12
CA TYR A 41 -4.16 6.81 12.68
C TYR A 41 -3.59 5.48 12.19
N SER A 42 -4.25 4.92 11.18
CA SER A 42 -3.73 3.83 10.36
C SER A 42 -3.25 4.37 9.02
N VAL A 43 -2.10 3.87 8.54
CA VAL A 43 -1.58 4.14 7.20
C VAL A 43 -1.75 2.95 6.26
N GLY A 44 -2.16 1.78 6.74
CA GLY A 44 -2.39 0.58 5.93
C GLY A 44 -3.86 0.31 5.57
N VAL A 45 -4.83 0.67 6.43
CA VAL A 45 -6.26 0.32 6.23
C VAL A 45 -6.85 0.90 4.94
N HIS A 46 -6.32 2.02 4.45
CA HIS A 46 -6.76 2.61 3.19
C HIS A 46 -6.49 1.74 1.94
N LEU A 47 -5.71 0.66 2.08
CA LEU A 47 -5.49 -0.35 1.03
C LEU A 47 -6.55 -1.47 1.04
N VAL A 48 -7.46 -1.48 2.02
CA VAL A 48 -8.55 -2.45 2.14
C VAL A 48 -9.76 -1.96 1.32
N GLY A 49 -10.43 -2.88 0.61
CA GLY A 49 -11.50 -2.55 -0.32
C GLY A 49 -10.93 -1.96 -1.62
N GLU A 50 -11.16 -0.68 -1.87
CA GLU A 50 -10.67 -0.04 -3.10
C GLU A 50 -9.22 0.43 -2.92
N ALA A 51 -8.29 -0.37 -3.44
CA ALA A 51 -6.86 -0.13 -3.26
C ALA A 51 -6.41 1.20 -3.91
N SER A 52 -5.78 2.06 -3.10
CA SER A 52 -5.20 3.34 -3.53
C SER A 52 -3.92 3.17 -4.38
N PHE A 53 -3.26 2.01 -4.29
CA PHE A 53 -1.98 1.70 -4.94
C PHE A 53 -2.08 0.55 -5.95
N PHE A 54 -1.17 0.54 -6.91
CA PHE A 54 -0.88 -0.58 -7.80
C PHE A 54 -0.19 -1.72 -7.02
N PRO A 55 -0.17 -2.96 -7.56
CA PRO A 55 0.55 -4.10 -6.99
C PRO A 55 1.97 -3.80 -6.51
N ASP A 56 2.68 -2.95 -7.24
CA ASP A 56 4.07 -2.56 -6.97
C ASP A 56 4.21 -1.31 -6.09
N GLY A 57 3.11 -0.82 -5.52
CA GLY A 57 3.09 0.31 -4.60
C GLY A 57 2.92 1.67 -5.26
N ARG A 58 2.92 1.76 -6.59
CA ARG A 58 2.73 3.05 -7.26
C ARG A 58 1.32 3.58 -7.01
N ILE A 59 1.19 4.90 -6.92
CA ILE A 59 -0.07 5.53 -6.53
C ILE A 59 -1.06 5.53 -7.70
N ARG A 60 -2.30 5.02 -7.49
CA ARG A 60 -3.38 5.00 -8.49
C ARG A 60 -4.24 6.28 -8.47
N SER A 61 -4.57 6.78 -7.29
CA SER A 61 -5.52 7.89 -7.05
C SER A 61 -4.92 8.93 -6.10
N PHE A 62 -5.68 9.93 -5.66
CA PHE A 62 -5.23 10.98 -4.74
C PHE A 62 -4.46 10.42 -3.54
N GLY A 63 -3.13 10.47 -3.63
CA GLY A 63 -2.22 9.92 -2.63
C GLY A 63 -0.99 10.79 -2.40
N TYR A 64 -0.22 10.37 -1.39
CA TYR A 64 1.03 10.97 -0.93
C TYR A 64 2.16 9.93 -0.90
N GLN A 65 3.36 10.34 -0.49
CA GLN A 65 4.61 9.57 -0.66
C GLN A 65 4.78 8.40 0.33
N LEU A 66 3.68 7.85 0.86
CA LEU A 66 3.67 6.61 1.64
C LEU A 66 4.19 5.41 0.82
N ASN A 67 4.09 5.47 -0.51
CA ASN A 67 4.68 4.47 -1.40
C ASN A 67 6.21 4.34 -1.29
N HIS A 68 6.90 5.26 -0.59
CA HIS A 68 8.26 5.04 -0.08
C HIS A 68 8.44 3.69 0.63
N ARG A 69 7.42 3.22 1.37
CA ARG A 69 7.44 1.91 2.04
C ARG A 69 7.46 0.70 1.09
N PHE A 70 7.31 0.91 -0.22
CA PHE A 70 7.53 -0.11 -1.25
C PHE A 70 8.94 -0.09 -1.85
N SER A 71 9.73 0.94 -1.55
CA SER A 71 11.08 1.07 -2.08
C SER A 71 12.03 0.05 -1.46
N ASP A 72 12.86 -0.57 -2.29
CA ASP A 72 13.99 -1.37 -1.81
C ASP A 72 15.00 -0.54 -1.01
N CYS A 73 15.08 0.77 -1.24
CA CYS A 73 15.90 1.66 -0.43
C CYS A 73 15.43 1.67 1.04
N TYR A 74 14.13 1.57 1.30
CA TYR A 74 13.58 1.37 2.64
C TYR A 74 13.68 -0.09 3.07
N LEU A 75 13.08 -1.01 2.30
CA LEU A 75 12.92 -2.43 2.66
C LEU A 75 14.24 -3.22 2.73
N SER A 76 15.33 -2.69 2.19
CA SER A 76 16.66 -3.32 2.23
C SER A 76 17.77 -2.36 2.64
N GLY A 77 17.57 -1.06 2.52
CA GLY A 77 18.57 -0.03 2.79
C GLY A 77 18.28 0.88 3.99
N ARG A 78 17.13 0.71 4.68
CA ARG A 78 16.74 1.51 5.87
C ARG A 78 16.61 3.03 5.58
N MET A 79 16.41 3.41 4.32
CA MET A 79 16.24 4.81 3.90
C MET A 79 14.99 5.44 4.52
N THR A 80 15.11 6.69 4.96
CA THR A 80 14.00 7.51 5.48
C THR A 80 13.83 8.76 4.62
N CYS A 81 12.84 9.60 4.93
CA CYS A 81 12.62 10.87 4.22
C CYS A 81 13.84 11.82 4.38
N VAL A 82 14.43 11.86 5.57
CA VAL A 82 15.57 12.73 5.89
C VAL A 82 16.90 12.21 5.33
N SER A 83 16.90 11.05 4.65
CA SER A 83 18.08 10.61 3.89
C SER A 83 18.37 11.51 2.67
N CYS A 84 17.35 12.18 2.14
CA CYS A 84 17.48 13.08 0.97
C CYS A 84 16.91 14.48 1.20
N HIS A 85 15.95 14.63 2.12
CA HIS A 85 15.30 15.91 2.40
C HIS A 85 15.80 16.54 3.69
N GLU A 86 16.13 17.83 3.62
CA GLU A 86 16.31 18.64 4.82
C GLU A 86 14.94 19.14 5.31
N PRO A 87 14.50 18.79 6.53
CA PRO A 87 13.13 19.03 6.98
C PRO A 87 12.80 20.49 7.34
N HIS A 88 13.76 21.36 7.67
CA HIS A 88 13.51 22.73 8.15
C HIS A 88 13.51 23.81 7.06
N SER A 89 14.32 23.63 6.03
CA SER A 89 14.55 24.46 4.85
C SER A 89 13.79 23.94 3.64
N GLN A 90 13.31 22.69 3.70
CA GLN A 90 12.71 21.97 2.56
C GLN A 90 13.70 21.81 1.38
N GLY A 91 15.00 21.91 1.69
CA GLY A 91 16.08 21.66 0.74
C GLY A 91 16.33 20.16 0.53
N TYR A 92 17.32 19.90 -0.31
CA TYR A 92 17.78 18.55 -0.61
C TYR A 92 19.24 18.42 -0.18
N TRP A 93 19.60 17.23 0.28
CA TRP A 93 20.98 16.87 0.58
C TRP A 93 21.27 15.45 0.14
N ASP A 94 22.54 15.10 0.11
CA ASP A 94 22.93 13.70 0.04
C ASP A 94 22.86 13.01 1.40
N VAL A 95 23.10 11.70 1.44
CA VAL A 95 23.09 10.89 2.66
C VAL A 95 24.15 11.29 3.71
N PHE A 96 25.06 12.21 3.36
CA PHE A 96 26.05 12.80 4.25
C PHE A 96 25.70 14.24 4.64
N GLU A 97 24.44 14.63 4.45
CA GLU A 97 23.86 15.94 4.81
C GLU A 97 24.52 17.12 4.07
N ARG A 98 25.17 16.87 2.91
CA ARG A 98 25.69 17.95 2.07
C ARG A 98 24.58 18.53 1.21
N PRO A 99 24.33 19.85 1.25
CA PRO A 99 23.29 20.48 0.46
C PRO A 99 23.46 20.23 -1.04
N LEU A 100 22.35 19.99 -1.71
CA LEU A 100 22.25 19.84 -3.16
C LEU A 100 21.45 21.00 -3.75
N GLU A 101 21.82 21.42 -4.95
CA GLU A 101 21.23 22.61 -5.58
C GLU A 101 19.83 22.36 -6.15
N SER A 102 19.48 21.09 -6.38
CA SER A 102 18.26 20.71 -7.09
C SER A 102 17.68 19.38 -6.59
N PRO A 103 16.34 19.21 -6.58
CA PRO A 103 15.69 17.91 -6.42
C PRO A 103 16.07 16.87 -7.49
N LEU A 104 16.69 17.31 -8.60
CA LEU A 104 17.13 16.45 -9.69
C LEU A 104 18.61 16.06 -9.59
N ASP A 105 19.30 16.51 -8.54
CA ASP A 105 20.71 16.23 -8.35
C ASP A 105 20.93 14.74 -7.99
N ASP A 106 21.82 14.09 -8.73
CA ASP A 106 22.14 12.67 -8.57
C ASP A 106 22.89 12.38 -7.26
N GLY A 107 23.39 13.42 -6.57
CA GLY A 107 23.98 13.30 -5.23
C GLY A 107 23.07 12.60 -4.22
N GLN A 108 21.75 12.71 -4.38
CA GLN A 108 20.75 12.00 -3.57
C GLN A 108 20.89 10.46 -3.69
N CYS A 109 21.37 9.97 -4.83
CA CYS A 109 21.48 8.55 -5.13
C CYS A 109 22.91 8.03 -4.93
N LEU A 110 23.91 8.83 -5.33
CA LEU A 110 25.30 8.39 -5.45
C LEU A 110 25.99 8.11 -4.11
N GLY A 111 25.47 8.62 -3.00
CA GLY A 111 25.98 8.28 -1.66
C GLY A 111 25.88 6.78 -1.35
N CYS A 112 24.77 6.14 -1.73
CA CYS A 112 24.57 4.69 -1.59
C CYS A 112 24.98 3.93 -2.86
N HIS A 113 24.85 4.55 -4.04
CA HIS A 113 25.16 3.95 -5.34
C HIS A 113 26.51 4.41 -5.92
N ALA A 114 27.54 4.46 -5.08
CA ALA A 114 28.86 5.01 -5.46
C ALA A 114 29.50 4.34 -6.70
N SER A 115 29.19 3.07 -6.95
CA SER A 115 29.67 2.36 -8.15
C SER A 115 29.18 2.95 -9.47
N LYS A 116 28.15 3.81 -9.44
CA LYS A 116 27.59 4.48 -10.61
C LYS A 116 28.16 5.89 -10.83
N ALA A 117 28.88 6.45 -9.85
CA ALA A 117 29.39 7.82 -9.93
C ALA A 117 30.51 7.99 -10.96
N ALA A 118 31.33 6.95 -11.18
CA ALA A 118 32.51 7.04 -12.04
C ALA A 118 32.17 7.07 -13.55
N ASP A 119 31.11 6.36 -13.94
CA ASP A 119 30.65 6.27 -15.32
C ASP A 119 29.11 6.16 -15.36
N PRO A 120 28.39 7.26 -15.08
CA PRO A 120 26.94 7.26 -15.05
C PRO A 120 26.33 6.98 -16.42
N GLU A 121 26.96 7.43 -17.51
CA GLU A 121 26.50 7.22 -18.88
C GLU A 121 26.41 5.73 -19.24
N SER A 122 27.34 4.91 -18.77
CA SER A 122 27.26 3.45 -18.96
C SER A 122 25.99 2.83 -18.38
N HIS A 123 25.45 3.43 -17.32
CA HIS A 123 24.23 3.00 -16.65
C HIS A 123 23.00 3.68 -17.22
N THR A 124 22.99 5.00 -17.35
CA THR A 124 21.82 5.77 -17.79
C THR A 124 21.55 5.60 -19.28
N ARG A 125 22.59 5.31 -20.07
CA ARG A 125 22.53 5.18 -21.54
C ARG A 125 22.10 6.48 -22.23
N HIS A 126 22.26 7.60 -21.54
CA HIS A 126 21.96 8.94 -22.03
C HIS A 126 23.22 9.79 -21.96
N PRO A 127 23.45 10.68 -22.96
CA PRO A 127 24.56 11.62 -22.92
C PRO A 127 24.54 12.44 -21.63
N PRO A 128 25.72 12.81 -21.10
CA PRO A 128 25.81 13.70 -19.95
C PRO A 128 25.02 15.00 -20.16
N ASP A 129 24.57 15.60 -19.06
CA ASP A 129 23.83 16.86 -19.04
C ASP A 129 22.46 16.85 -19.77
N THR A 130 21.91 15.67 -20.06
CA THR A 130 20.53 15.51 -20.52
C THR A 130 19.60 15.13 -19.37
N ASP A 131 18.30 15.40 -19.50
CA ASP A 131 17.32 14.98 -18.50
C ASP A 131 17.33 13.46 -18.29
N GLY A 132 17.57 12.68 -19.35
CA GLY A 132 17.66 11.21 -19.28
C GLY A 132 18.91 10.69 -18.55
N ALA A 133 19.92 11.53 -18.34
CA ALA A 133 21.12 11.17 -17.57
C ALA A 133 20.92 11.30 -16.05
N ARG A 134 19.78 11.83 -15.58
CA ARG A 134 19.47 11.94 -14.15
C ARG A 134 18.84 10.66 -13.62
N CYS A 135 19.30 10.19 -12.46
CA CYS A 135 18.77 8.98 -11.81
C CYS A 135 17.26 9.08 -11.58
N VAL A 136 16.81 10.25 -11.10
CA VAL A 136 15.40 10.50 -10.76
C VAL A 136 14.46 10.48 -11.97
N SER A 137 14.96 10.76 -13.18
CA SER A 137 14.14 10.74 -14.40
C SER A 137 13.59 9.35 -14.71
N CYS A 138 14.37 8.32 -14.40
CA CYS A 138 14.00 6.92 -14.63
C CYS A 138 13.43 6.26 -13.38
N HIS A 139 14.06 6.46 -12.22
CA HIS A 139 13.71 5.76 -10.98
C HIS A 139 12.62 6.45 -10.16
N MET A 140 12.46 7.77 -10.29
CA MET A 140 11.45 8.56 -9.57
C MET A 140 10.63 9.44 -10.52
N PRO A 141 10.10 8.88 -11.63
CA PRO A 141 9.46 9.66 -12.67
C PRO A 141 8.28 10.47 -12.11
N TYR A 142 8.16 11.73 -12.54
CA TYR A 142 7.04 12.59 -12.18
C TYR A 142 5.81 12.20 -13.00
N ARG A 143 4.82 11.57 -12.34
CA ARG A 143 3.68 10.93 -13.03
C ARG A 143 2.35 11.52 -12.57
N GLN A 144 1.46 11.77 -13.53
CA GLN A 144 0.04 12.01 -13.28
C GLN A 144 -0.58 10.73 -12.71
N GLN A 145 -1.38 10.87 -11.65
CA GLN A 145 -2.05 9.72 -11.03
C GLN A 145 -3.25 9.28 -11.88
N PRO A 146 -3.31 8.01 -12.33
CA PRO A 146 -4.29 7.58 -13.34
C PRO A 146 -5.76 7.83 -12.98
N ASN A 147 -6.16 7.57 -11.73
CA ASN A 147 -7.56 7.65 -11.32
C ASN A 147 -8.03 9.10 -11.07
N VAL A 148 -7.12 10.06 -11.06
CA VAL A 148 -7.46 11.50 -11.01
C VAL A 148 -7.85 12.02 -12.41
N GLY A 149 -7.55 11.24 -13.46
CA GLY A 149 -7.75 11.62 -14.85
C GLY A 149 -6.82 12.76 -15.28
N GLU A 150 -6.98 13.25 -16.50
CA GLU A 150 -6.09 14.26 -17.09
C GLU A 150 -6.56 15.70 -16.84
N ARG A 151 -7.76 15.87 -16.26
CA ARG A 151 -8.40 17.18 -16.08
C ARG A 151 -7.91 17.92 -14.83
N ILE A 152 -7.43 17.19 -13.83
CA ILE A 152 -6.89 17.76 -12.59
C ILE A 152 -5.38 17.51 -12.63
N PRO A 153 -4.53 18.54 -12.81
CA PRO A 153 -3.09 18.36 -12.88
C PRO A 153 -2.57 18.00 -11.49
N TYR A 154 -2.45 16.69 -11.24
CA TYR A 154 -2.04 16.12 -9.96
C TYR A 154 -1.02 15.02 -10.22
N ALA A 155 0.23 15.46 -10.34
CA ALA A 155 1.37 14.60 -10.55
C ALA A 155 2.36 14.72 -9.39
N ARG A 156 3.06 13.63 -9.12
CA ARG A 156 4.09 13.55 -8.09
C ARG A 156 5.23 12.64 -8.54
N SER A 157 6.43 12.88 -8.03
CA SER A 157 7.56 11.96 -8.20
C SER A 157 7.27 10.66 -7.46
N ASP A 158 7.55 9.55 -8.12
CA ASP A 158 7.30 8.21 -7.60
C ASP A 158 8.38 7.80 -6.57
N HIS A 159 8.00 7.71 -5.29
CA HIS A 159 8.90 7.30 -4.21
C HIS A 159 9.00 5.77 -4.02
N THR A 160 8.42 4.95 -4.90
CA THR A 160 8.81 3.53 -4.96
C THR A 160 10.28 3.37 -5.37
N ILE A 161 10.87 4.37 -6.04
CA ILE A 161 12.24 4.36 -6.56
C ILE A 161 12.54 3.06 -7.32
N SER A 162 11.58 2.65 -8.15
CA SER A 162 11.59 1.33 -8.76
C SER A 162 12.66 1.22 -9.86
N ILE A 163 13.12 -0.01 -10.11
CA ILE A 163 13.90 -0.31 -11.33
C ILE A 163 12.93 -0.15 -12.53
N PRO A 164 13.26 0.67 -13.54
CA PRO A 164 12.39 0.87 -14.71
C PRO A 164 12.13 -0.45 -15.43
N ARG A 165 10.87 -0.88 -15.47
CA ARG A 165 10.43 -2.12 -16.12
C ARG A 165 9.30 -1.81 -17.09
N PRO A 166 9.59 -1.52 -18.37
CA PRO A 166 8.54 -1.18 -19.34
C PRO A 166 7.44 -2.24 -19.45
N GLY A 167 7.76 -3.54 -19.29
CA GLY A 167 6.76 -4.61 -19.28
C GLY A 167 5.84 -4.62 -18.05
N VAL A 168 6.35 -4.26 -16.86
CA VAL A 168 5.51 -4.11 -15.66
C VAL A 168 4.61 -2.87 -15.81
N ASP A 169 5.18 -1.78 -16.33
CA ASP A 169 4.43 -0.55 -16.58
C ASP A 169 3.29 -0.80 -17.57
N GLU A 170 3.55 -1.51 -18.67
CA GLU A 170 2.53 -1.93 -19.64
C GLU A 170 1.43 -2.79 -18.99
N ALA A 171 1.81 -3.79 -18.18
CA ALA A 171 0.87 -4.69 -17.53
C ALA A 171 -0.05 -3.95 -16.53
N LEU A 172 0.42 -2.84 -15.95
CA LEU A 172 -0.37 -1.98 -15.06
C LEU A 172 -1.09 -0.84 -15.78
N GLY A 173 -0.97 -0.74 -17.11
CA GLY A 173 -1.53 0.36 -17.90
C GLY A 173 -0.86 1.71 -17.63
N LEU A 174 0.39 1.70 -17.17
CA LEU A 174 1.17 2.88 -16.83
C LEU A 174 2.09 3.29 -17.98
N ARG A 175 2.24 4.62 -18.17
CA ARG A 175 3.28 5.16 -19.05
C ARG A 175 4.65 4.88 -18.43
N SER A 176 5.55 4.25 -19.20
CA SER A 176 6.90 3.98 -18.72
C SER A 176 7.73 5.26 -18.59
N ALA A 177 8.75 5.25 -17.73
CA ALA A 177 9.67 6.38 -17.60
C ALA A 177 10.31 6.77 -18.95
N CYS A 178 10.63 5.77 -19.78
CA CYS A 178 11.14 5.99 -21.14
C CYS A 178 10.11 6.74 -22.01
N SER A 179 8.83 6.33 -21.96
CA SER A 179 7.76 6.92 -22.78
C SER A 179 7.39 8.35 -22.39
N LEU A 180 7.87 8.86 -21.23
CA LEU A 180 7.71 10.25 -20.84
C LEU A 180 8.54 11.18 -21.74
N CYS A 181 9.72 10.74 -22.18
CA CYS A 181 10.59 11.47 -23.10
C CYS A 181 10.47 10.96 -24.56
N HIS A 182 10.23 9.66 -24.74
CA HIS A 182 10.12 9.01 -26.04
C HIS A 182 8.67 8.67 -26.38
N GLY A 183 7.85 9.68 -26.67
CA GLY A 183 6.39 9.53 -26.86
C GLY A 183 5.96 8.52 -27.93
N GLU A 184 6.77 8.30 -28.95
CA GLU A 184 6.51 7.36 -30.05
C GLU A 184 7.02 5.93 -29.77
N MET A 185 7.72 5.72 -28.64
CA MET A 185 8.28 4.41 -28.29
C MET A 185 7.23 3.56 -27.57
N SER A 186 6.94 2.40 -28.15
CA SER A 186 6.09 1.40 -27.50
C SER A 186 6.77 0.78 -26.27
N PRO A 187 5.99 0.29 -25.27
CA PRO A 187 6.55 -0.43 -24.13
C PRO A 187 7.39 -1.64 -24.53
N ALA A 188 7.00 -2.37 -25.57
CA ALA A 188 7.76 -3.51 -26.09
C ALA A 188 9.14 -3.11 -26.64
N GLN A 189 9.26 -1.97 -27.34
CA GLN A 189 10.54 -1.45 -27.81
C GLN A 189 11.43 -1.02 -26.64
N ALA A 190 10.85 -0.29 -25.67
CA ALA A 190 11.57 0.10 -24.46
C ALA A 190 12.08 -1.15 -23.70
N ARG A 191 11.26 -2.19 -23.60
CA ARG A 191 11.62 -3.46 -22.96
C ARG A 191 12.84 -4.11 -23.62
N VAL A 192 12.84 -4.23 -24.95
CA VAL A 192 13.99 -4.79 -25.70
C VAL A 192 15.28 -4.05 -25.35
N HIS A 193 15.27 -2.72 -25.37
CA HIS A 193 16.46 -1.95 -25.00
C HIS A 193 16.89 -2.16 -23.55
N THR A 194 15.96 -2.17 -22.61
CA THR A 194 16.29 -2.42 -21.20
C THR A 194 16.85 -3.82 -20.96
N GLU A 195 16.35 -4.84 -21.67
CA GLU A 195 16.87 -6.21 -21.59
C GLU A 195 18.26 -6.32 -22.22
N GLU A 196 18.50 -5.68 -23.37
CA GLU A 196 19.82 -5.65 -24.02
C GLU A 196 20.88 -4.96 -23.15
N TRP A 197 20.51 -3.90 -22.43
CA TRP A 197 21.46 -3.12 -21.63
C TRP A 197 21.74 -3.70 -20.25
N TYR A 198 20.70 -4.23 -19.58
CA TYR A 198 20.79 -4.60 -18.18
C TYR A 198 20.59 -6.10 -17.93
N GLY A 199 20.13 -6.86 -18.92
CA GLY A 199 19.82 -8.28 -18.78
C GLY A 199 18.77 -8.54 -17.69
N ASP A 200 18.97 -9.63 -16.95
CA ASP A 200 18.11 -9.98 -15.82
C ASP A 200 18.31 -8.97 -14.68
N THR A 201 17.22 -8.28 -14.35
CA THR A 201 17.17 -7.32 -13.25
C THR A 201 16.68 -8.00 -11.97
N LYS A 202 16.96 -7.39 -10.81
CA LYS A 202 16.49 -7.90 -9.50
C LYS A 202 14.99 -8.27 -9.57
N PRO A 203 14.56 -9.47 -9.18
CA PRO A 203 13.15 -9.85 -9.27
C PRO A 203 12.27 -8.99 -8.34
N LEU A 204 10.99 -8.89 -8.67
CA LEU A 204 9.99 -8.34 -7.75
C LEU A 204 9.95 -9.20 -6.48
N ARG A 205 9.59 -8.60 -5.34
CA ARG A 205 9.37 -9.36 -4.11
C ARG A 205 8.22 -10.36 -4.33
N PRO A 206 8.25 -11.57 -3.75
CA PRO A 206 7.27 -12.62 -4.03
C PRO A 206 5.81 -12.17 -3.91
N VAL A 207 5.49 -11.40 -2.87
CA VAL A 207 4.13 -10.87 -2.67
C VAL A 207 3.67 -9.91 -3.79
N VAL A 208 4.58 -9.10 -4.32
CA VAL A 208 4.31 -8.18 -5.44
C VAL A 208 4.21 -8.97 -6.75
N GLU A 209 5.09 -9.94 -6.95
CA GLU A 209 5.05 -10.83 -8.11
C GLU A 209 3.73 -11.62 -8.18
N GLY A 210 3.28 -12.17 -7.06
CA GLY A 210 2.01 -12.88 -6.98
C GLY A 210 0.79 -11.98 -7.18
N LEU A 211 0.81 -10.75 -6.64
CA LEU A 211 -0.20 -9.72 -6.95
C LEU A 211 -0.26 -9.41 -8.44
N MET A 212 0.90 -9.14 -9.06
CA MET A 212 1.01 -8.90 -10.50
C MET A 212 0.45 -10.08 -11.30
N ALA A 213 0.84 -11.30 -10.96
CA ALA A 213 0.37 -12.51 -11.63
C ALA A 213 -1.15 -12.66 -11.58
N VAL A 214 -1.80 -12.28 -10.47
CA VAL A 214 -3.25 -12.36 -10.32
C VAL A 214 -3.98 -11.19 -10.99
N GLU A 215 -3.44 -9.97 -10.94
CA GLU A 215 -4.10 -8.78 -11.49
C GLU A 215 -3.95 -8.66 -13.01
N THR A 216 -2.83 -9.11 -13.58
CA THR A 216 -2.53 -8.94 -15.01
C THR A 216 -2.73 -10.21 -15.82
N SER A 217 -3.15 -11.32 -15.20
CA SER A 217 -3.43 -12.57 -15.91
C SER A 217 -4.63 -12.41 -16.85
N SER A 218 -4.42 -12.76 -18.12
CA SER A 218 -5.48 -12.89 -19.12
C SER A 218 -6.08 -14.31 -19.18
N GLY A 219 -5.59 -15.22 -18.34
CA GLY A 219 -5.96 -16.63 -18.32
C GLY A 219 -7.14 -16.94 -17.37
N ALA A 220 -7.39 -18.23 -17.15
CA ALA A 220 -8.37 -18.66 -16.16
C ALA A 220 -7.97 -18.15 -14.76
N SER A 221 -8.93 -17.64 -14.00
CA SER A 221 -8.68 -17.23 -12.62
C SER A 221 -8.17 -18.44 -11.80
N PRO A 222 -7.12 -18.27 -10.98
CA PRO A 222 -6.58 -19.37 -10.18
C PRO A 222 -7.64 -19.91 -9.22
N SER A 223 -7.48 -21.17 -8.82
CA SER A 223 -8.29 -21.71 -7.71
C SER A 223 -8.03 -20.93 -6.41
N ARG A 224 -8.95 -20.98 -5.44
CA ARG A 224 -8.74 -20.33 -4.13
C ARG A 224 -7.43 -20.75 -3.44
N ALA A 225 -7.08 -22.04 -3.49
CA ALA A 225 -5.85 -22.55 -2.91
C ALA A 225 -4.58 -22.09 -3.67
N GLU A 226 -4.69 -21.91 -4.99
CA GLU A 226 -3.61 -21.35 -5.80
C GLU A 226 -3.44 -19.85 -5.57
N ALA A 227 -4.55 -19.10 -5.52
CA ALA A 227 -4.55 -17.69 -5.16
C ALA A 227 -3.96 -17.45 -3.76
N ALA A 228 -4.26 -18.33 -2.79
CA ALA A 228 -3.66 -18.25 -1.46
C ALA A 228 -2.13 -18.40 -1.50
N ARG A 229 -1.60 -19.30 -2.33
CA ARG A 229 -0.15 -19.48 -2.51
C ARG A 229 0.52 -18.29 -3.21
N LEU A 230 -0.21 -17.59 -4.08
CA LEU A 230 0.29 -16.41 -4.79
C LEU A 230 0.17 -15.12 -3.98
N LEU A 231 -0.82 -14.99 -3.10
CA LEU A 231 -1.14 -13.72 -2.46
C LEU A 231 -0.82 -13.70 -0.96
N LEU A 232 -0.88 -14.84 -0.28
CA LEU A 232 -0.71 -14.89 1.17
C LEU A 232 0.72 -15.29 1.52
N HIS A 233 1.60 -14.29 1.59
CA HIS A 233 3.04 -14.42 1.84
C HIS A 233 3.46 -13.95 3.25
N PRO A 234 3.08 -14.63 4.34
CA PRO A 234 3.40 -14.23 5.72
C PRO A 234 4.90 -14.24 6.08
N GLU A 235 5.75 -14.81 5.25
CA GLU A 235 7.22 -14.80 5.38
C GLU A 235 7.89 -13.56 4.77
N THR A 236 7.15 -12.79 3.96
CA THR A 236 7.70 -11.56 3.37
C THR A 236 7.72 -10.44 4.42
N ASP A 237 8.78 -9.63 4.38
CA ASP A 237 8.87 -8.37 5.11
C ASP A 237 8.48 -7.22 4.18
N HIS A 238 7.16 -7.03 4.01
CA HIS A 238 6.58 -5.96 3.20
C HIS A 238 5.08 -5.76 3.56
N PRO A 239 4.77 -5.13 4.72
CA PRO A 239 3.41 -5.10 5.24
C PRO A 239 2.37 -4.50 4.28
N LEU A 240 2.68 -3.37 3.63
CA LEU A 240 1.73 -2.73 2.70
C LEU A 240 1.42 -3.60 1.47
N ALA A 241 2.42 -4.29 0.90
CA ALA A 241 2.16 -5.22 -0.20
C ALA A 241 1.39 -6.46 0.26
N GLN A 242 1.63 -6.94 1.48
CA GLN A 242 0.85 -8.03 2.08
C GLN A 242 -0.61 -7.63 2.34
N ILE A 243 -0.88 -6.39 2.76
CA ILE A 243 -2.24 -5.84 2.89
C ILE A 243 -2.91 -5.79 1.51
N ALA A 244 -2.24 -5.26 0.49
CA ALA A 244 -2.78 -5.22 -0.87
C ALA A 244 -3.08 -6.62 -1.41
N ALA A 245 -2.18 -7.59 -1.18
CA ALA A 245 -2.36 -8.98 -1.59
C ALA A 245 -3.50 -9.67 -0.85
N LEU A 246 -3.61 -9.45 0.45
CA LEU A 246 -4.73 -9.95 1.25
C LEU A 246 -6.06 -9.33 0.78
N ASN A 247 -6.07 -8.03 0.44
CA ASN A 247 -7.26 -7.38 -0.09
C ASN A 247 -7.69 -8.02 -1.43
N ARG A 248 -6.74 -8.17 -2.37
CA ARG A 248 -6.99 -8.84 -3.64
C ARG A 248 -7.52 -10.26 -3.46
N PHE A 249 -6.98 -10.98 -2.47
CA PHE A 249 -7.43 -12.32 -2.10
C PHE A 249 -8.89 -12.32 -1.62
N VAL A 250 -9.25 -11.39 -0.73
CA VAL A 250 -10.63 -11.25 -0.22
C VAL A 250 -11.60 -10.95 -1.36
N GLU A 251 -11.26 -10.01 -2.24
CA GLU A 251 -12.16 -9.60 -3.33
C GLU A 251 -12.38 -10.66 -4.40
N GLY A 252 -11.36 -11.46 -4.69
CA GLY A 252 -11.41 -12.46 -5.77
C GLY A 252 -11.82 -13.86 -5.32
N TYR A 253 -11.54 -14.24 -4.07
CA TYR A 253 -11.48 -15.65 -3.68
C TYR A 253 -12.15 -15.97 -2.35
N LEU A 254 -12.61 -14.96 -1.60
CA LEU A 254 -13.41 -15.18 -0.41
C LEU A 254 -14.89 -14.90 -0.67
N VAL A 255 -15.71 -15.84 -0.24
CA VAL A 255 -17.16 -15.68 -0.21
C VAL A 255 -17.57 -15.55 1.26
N PRO A 256 -18.07 -14.39 1.70
CA PRO A 256 -18.56 -14.21 3.06
C PRO A 256 -19.56 -15.31 3.45
N GLY A 257 -19.39 -15.88 4.63
CA GLY A 257 -20.26 -16.94 5.13
C GLY A 257 -20.10 -18.31 4.45
N SER A 258 -19.06 -18.54 3.63
CA SER A 258 -18.82 -19.84 2.96
C SER A 258 -18.37 -20.99 3.88
N GLY A 259 -18.49 -20.82 5.20
CA GLY A 259 -17.99 -21.78 6.18
C GLY A 259 -16.46 -21.67 6.40
N PRO A 260 -15.88 -22.63 7.15
CA PRO A 260 -14.48 -22.56 7.55
C PRO A 260 -13.53 -22.63 6.36
N LEU A 261 -12.42 -21.91 6.46
CA LEU A 261 -11.36 -21.90 5.45
C LEU A 261 -10.55 -23.19 5.48
N GLU A 262 -10.11 -23.64 4.29
CA GLU A 262 -9.16 -24.74 4.18
C GLU A 262 -7.81 -24.39 4.83
N PRO A 263 -7.04 -25.37 5.33
CA PRO A 263 -5.75 -25.12 5.98
C PRO A 263 -4.78 -24.29 5.14
N GLU A 264 -4.79 -24.47 3.82
CA GLU A 264 -3.96 -23.75 2.85
C GLU A 264 -4.22 -22.24 2.84
N VAL A 265 -5.44 -21.83 3.18
CA VAL A 265 -5.83 -20.41 3.31
C VAL A 265 -5.74 -19.97 4.77
N ARG A 266 -6.20 -20.80 5.70
CA ARG A 266 -6.29 -20.47 7.12
C ARG A 266 -4.92 -20.28 7.76
N ASN A 267 -3.98 -21.19 7.52
CA ASN A 267 -2.65 -21.16 8.15
C ASN A 267 -1.87 -19.87 7.83
N PRO A 268 -1.76 -19.41 6.57
CA PRO A 268 -1.08 -18.14 6.31
C PRO A 268 -1.84 -16.95 6.90
N LEU A 269 -3.17 -16.92 6.88
CA LEU A 269 -3.94 -15.85 7.55
C LEU A 269 -3.69 -15.79 9.06
N GLU A 270 -3.63 -16.94 9.73
CA GLU A 270 -3.30 -16.98 11.16
C GLU A 270 -1.87 -16.50 11.44
N ARG A 271 -0.93 -16.73 10.52
CA ARG A 271 0.41 -16.13 10.61
C ARG A 271 0.38 -14.61 10.43
N LEU A 272 -0.38 -14.10 9.46
CA LEU A 272 -0.56 -12.65 9.24
C LEU A 272 -1.26 -12.00 10.45
N ALA A 273 -2.21 -12.69 11.09
CA ALA A 273 -2.91 -12.22 12.30
C ALA A 273 -2.03 -12.16 13.57
N ARG A 274 -0.76 -12.60 13.46
CA ARG A 274 0.27 -12.48 14.49
C ARG A 274 1.47 -11.66 14.01
N TYR A 275 1.36 -11.02 12.85
CA TYR A 275 2.42 -10.21 12.28
C TYR A 275 2.68 -8.95 13.13
N PRO A 276 3.93 -8.44 13.23
CA PRO A 276 4.23 -7.26 14.04
C PRO A 276 3.50 -5.99 13.62
N ASP A 277 3.37 -5.75 12.30
CA ASP A 277 2.66 -4.59 11.76
C ASP A 277 1.17 -4.62 12.16
N PRO A 278 0.66 -3.58 12.86
CA PRO A 278 -0.69 -3.60 13.41
C PRO A 278 -1.77 -3.52 12.33
N ASP A 279 -1.50 -2.88 11.18
CA ASP A 279 -2.45 -2.77 10.07
C ASP A 279 -2.68 -4.14 9.41
N LEU A 280 -1.60 -4.85 9.07
CA LEU A 280 -1.67 -6.19 8.51
C LEU A 280 -2.27 -7.19 9.50
N ARG A 281 -1.91 -7.07 10.78
CA ARG A 281 -2.47 -7.90 11.85
C ARG A 281 -3.97 -7.70 12.01
N GLY A 282 -4.41 -6.44 12.09
CA GLY A 282 -5.82 -6.08 12.20
C GLY A 282 -6.63 -6.55 10.99
N PHE A 283 -6.09 -6.40 9.78
CA PHE A 283 -6.76 -6.84 8.57
C PHE A 283 -6.86 -8.37 8.48
N ALA A 284 -5.80 -9.11 8.82
CA ALA A 284 -5.85 -10.58 8.86
C ALA A 284 -6.88 -11.10 9.89
N LEU A 285 -6.99 -10.45 11.05
CA LEU A 285 -8.04 -10.73 12.03
C LEU A 285 -9.44 -10.43 11.47
N ALA A 286 -9.61 -9.35 10.69
CA ALA A 286 -10.86 -9.06 9.99
C ALA A 286 -11.28 -10.18 9.04
N VAL A 287 -10.34 -10.69 8.24
CA VAL A 287 -10.60 -11.77 7.29
C VAL A 287 -10.93 -13.08 7.99
N LEU A 288 -10.19 -13.43 9.05
CA LEU A 288 -10.51 -14.60 9.88
C LEU A 288 -11.86 -14.45 10.59
N HIS A 289 -12.20 -13.24 11.04
CA HIS A 289 -13.49 -12.97 11.64
C HIS A 289 -14.60 -13.19 10.63
N LEU A 290 -14.55 -12.54 9.47
CA LEU A 290 -15.53 -12.65 8.39
C LEU A 290 -15.84 -14.10 7.98
N THR A 291 -14.85 -14.99 8.11
CA THR A 291 -14.94 -16.40 7.69
C THR A 291 -15.19 -17.37 8.85
N ALA A 292 -15.27 -16.88 10.09
CA ALA A 292 -15.53 -17.71 11.26
C ALA A 292 -16.97 -18.27 11.24
N GLY A 293 -17.08 -19.60 11.28
CA GLY A 293 -18.36 -20.29 11.41
C GLY A 293 -19.04 -19.98 12.75
N GLY A 294 -20.33 -19.63 12.71
CA GLY A 294 -21.10 -19.28 13.91
C GLY A 294 -20.90 -17.86 14.43
N GLY A 295 -20.23 -16.99 13.65
CA GLY A 295 -20.15 -15.54 13.92
C GLY A 295 -19.21 -15.14 15.06
N ARG A 296 -18.50 -16.08 15.71
CA ARG A 296 -17.60 -15.73 16.81
C ARG A 296 -16.27 -15.16 16.30
N PRO A 297 -15.71 -14.15 16.98
CA PRO A 297 -14.35 -13.68 16.71
C PRO A 297 -13.30 -14.81 16.76
N PRO A 298 -12.24 -14.76 15.93
CA PRO A 298 -11.18 -15.79 15.89
C PRO A 298 -10.31 -15.79 17.16
N VAL A 299 -10.29 -14.67 17.89
CA VAL A 299 -9.65 -14.48 19.19
C VAL A 299 -10.56 -13.56 20.03
N ASP A 300 -10.45 -13.58 21.36
CA ASP A 300 -11.16 -12.61 22.21
C ASP A 300 -10.70 -11.18 21.85
N PRO A 301 -11.57 -10.27 21.40
CA PRO A 301 -11.18 -8.90 21.08
C PRO A 301 -10.53 -8.14 22.25
N ARG A 302 -10.75 -8.58 23.49
CA ARG A 302 -10.12 -8.01 24.70
C ARG A 302 -8.68 -8.48 24.93
N SER A 303 -8.25 -9.55 24.27
CA SER A 303 -6.87 -10.05 24.37
C SER A 303 -5.91 -9.43 23.35
N VAL A 304 -6.44 -8.68 22.37
CA VAL A 304 -5.64 -7.89 21.44
C VAL A 304 -5.54 -6.44 21.92
N SER A 305 -4.46 -5.77 21.55
CA SER A 305 -4.24 -4.37 21.91
C SER A 305 -5.31 -3.47 21.29
N PRO A 306 -5.66 -2.33 21.93
CA PRO A 306 -6.69 -1.43 21.43
C PRO A 306 -6.47 -0.96 19.98
N ASP A 307 -5.23 -0.66 19.62
CA ASP A 307 -4.81 -0.20 18.29
C ASP A 307 -5.05 -1.27 17.19
N VAL A 308 -4.75 -2.55 17.48
CA VAL A 308 -5.02 -3.67 16.57
C VAL A 308 -6.51 -3.94 16.47
N ARG A 309 -7.26 -3.82 17.58
CA ARG A 309 -8.73 -3.97 17.56
C ARG A 309 -9.40 -2.87 16.73
N ALA A 310 -8.94 -1.63 16.83
CA ALA A 310 -9.44 -0.52 16.02
C ALA A 310 -9.20 -0.77 14.52
N ARG A 311 -7.99 -1.21 14.14
CA ARG A 311 -7.66 -1.58 12.74
C ARG A 311 -8.46 -2.78 12.24
N TRP A 312 -8.75 -3.74 13.11
CA TRP A 312 -9.63 -4.86 12.79
C TRP A 312 -11.06 -4.36 12.49
N ALA A 313 -11.64 -3.52 13.34
CA ALA A 313 -12.96 -2.93 13.12
C ALA A 313 -12.99 -2.09 11.82
N ALA A 314 -12.02 -1.19 11.64
CA ALA A 314 -11.90 -0.36 10.44
C ALA A 314 -11.70 -1.21 9.16
N SER A 315 -10.93 -2.30 9.22
CA SER A 315 -10.80 -3.20 8.07
C SER A 315 -12.13 -3.87 7.70
N LEU A 316 -12.94 -4.27 8.69
CA LEU A 316 -14.29 -4.81 8.42
C LEU A 316 -15.20 -3.75 7.79
N GLU A 317 -15.14 -2.50 8.28
CA GLU A 317 -15.88 -1.37 7.69
C GLU A 317 -15.54 -1.20 6.20
N PHE A 318 -14.26 -1.12 5.84
CA PHE A 318 -13.80 -0.98 4.45
C PHE A 318 -14.18 -2.19 3.58
N LEU A 319 -14.13 -3.41 4.13
CA LEU A 319 -14.63 -4.61 3.44
C LEU A 319 -16.14 -4.56 3.21
N ALA A 320 -16.92 -4.13 4.20
CA ALA A 320 -18.38 -4.01 4.11
C ALA A 320 -18.78 -3.04 3.00
N GLU A 321 -18.07 -1.92 2.93
CA GLU A 321 -18.22 -0.93 1.88
C GLU A 321 -17.84 -1.48 0.49
N GLY A 322 -16.74 -2.24 0.40
CA GLY A 322 -16.37 -2.95 -0.82
C GLY A 322 -17.46 -3.92 -1.29
N PHE A 323 -18.07 -4.70 -0.38
CA PHE A 323 -19.22 -5.55 -0.70
C PHE A 323 -20.44 -4.75 -1.13
N ARG A 324 -20.69 -3.60 -0.49
CA ARG A 324 -21.84 -2.72 -0.79
C ARG A 324 -21.77 -2.19 -2.20
N ARG A 325 -20.60 -1.69 -2.63
CA ARG A 325 -20.36 -1.23 -4.00
C ARG A 325 -20.57 -2.32 -5.07
N ARG A 326 -20.32 -3.57 -4.71
CA ARG A 326 -20.57 -4.75 -5.58
C ARG A 326 -22.01 -5.25 -5.51
N GLY A 327 -22.91 -4.58 -4.79
CA GLY A 327 -24.32 -4.97 -4.63
C GLY A 327 -24.56 -6.11 -3.64
N GLY A 328 -23.55 -6.51 -2.86
CA GLY A 328 -23.60 -7.64 -1.93
C GLY A 328 -24.23 -7.31 -0.58
N ILE A 329 -25.50 -6.89 -0.56
CA ILE A 329 -26.15 -6.33 0.66
C ILE A 329 -26.09 -7.26 1.90
N ARG A 330 -26.26 -8.57 1.71
CA ARG A 330 -26.16 -9.55 2.80
C ARG A 330 -24.77 -9.57 3.42
N ALA A 331 -23.73 -9.61 2.58
CA ALA A 331 -22.35 -9.59 3.03
C ALA A 331 -22.01 -8.26 3.71
N THR A 332 -22.51 -7.14 3.18
CA THR A 332 -22.37 -5.82 3.79
C THR A 332 -22.92 -5.79 5.22
N LEU A 333 -24.17 -6.22 5.41
CA LEU A 333 -24.82 -6.26 6.73
C LEU A 333 -24.08 -7.16 7.72
N GLU A 334 -23.72 -8.38 7.29
CA GLU A 334 -22.96 -9.30 8.14
C GLU A 334 -21.61 -8.71 8.56
N THR A 335 -20.91 -8.04 7.65
CA THR A 335 -19.60 -7.46 7.91
C THR A 335 -19.69 -6.25 8.85
N TYR A 336 -20.67 -5.36 8.65
CA TYR A 336 -20.90 -4.24 9.58
C TYR A 336 -21.31 -4.68 10.98
N ARG A 337 -22.15 -5.72 11.11
CA ARG A 337 -22.50 -6.27 12.43
C ARG A 337 -21.26 -6.77 13.17
N ARG A 338 -20.37 -7.48 12.49
CA ARG A 338 -19.08 -7.93 13.05
C ARG A 338 -18.16 -6.75 13.42
N ALA A 339 -18.18 -5.66 12.67
CA ALA A 339 -17.46 -4.43 13.02
C ALA A 339 -18.05 -3.79 14.29
N ALA A 340 -19.38 -3.73 14.40
CA ALA A 340 -20.07 -3.17 15.56
C ALA A 340 -19.86 -4.00 16.85
N GLU A 341 -19.63 -5.31 16.74
CA GLU A 341 -19.22 -6.14 17.88
C GLU A 341 -17.85 -5.72 18.46
N LEU A 342 -16.96 -5.20 17.62
CA LEU A 342 -15.61 -4.78 18.02
C LEU A 342 -15.57 -3.32 18.46
N SER A 343 -16.35 -2.47 17.81
CA SER A 343 -16.43 -1.03 18.08
C SER A 343 -17.90 -0.56 18.11
N PRO A 344 -18.65 -0.84 19.18
CA PRO A 344 -20.10 -0.60 19.26
C PRO A 344 -20.51 0.87 19.34
N ARG A 345 -19.54 1.79 19.42
CA ARG A 345 -19.75 3.25 19.50
C ARG A 345 -19.07 4.01 18.38
N ASP A 346 -18.48 3.31 17.41
CA ASP A 346 -17.84 3.94 16.28
C ASP A 346 -18.88 4.53 15.33
N ALA A 347 -18.77 5.82 15.05
CA ALA A 347 -19.77 6.54 14.27
C ALA A 347 -19.84 6.06 12.81
N ASP A 348 -18.70 5.73 12.20
CA ASP A 348 -18.62 5.30 10.81
C ASP A 348 -19.20 3.88 10.64
N VAL A 349 -18.90 2.99 11.59
CA VAL A 349 -19.48 1.64 11.65
C VAL A 349 -21.00 1.69 11.82
N LEU A 350 -21.51 2.49 12.77
CA LEU A 350 -22.95 2.60 13.02
C LEU A 350 -23.69 3.24 11.84
N LEU A 351 -23.14 4.32 11.27
CA LEU A 351 -23.70 4.97 10.08
C LEU A 351 -23.72 4.05 8.86
N GLY A 352 -22.62 3.31 8.65
CA GLY A 352 -22.51 2.32 7.59
C GLY A 352 -23.52 1.18 7.73
N LEU A 353 -23.69 0.64 8.94
CA LEU A 353 -24.69 -0.38 9.25
C LEU A 353 -26.11 0.13 9.00
N ALA A 354 -26.45 1.32 9.52
CA ALA A 354 -27.75 1.94 9.32
C ALA A 354 -28.07 2.15 7.83
N SER A 355 -27.10 2.66 7.07
CA SER A 355 -27.24 2.86 5.63
C SER A 355 -27.47 1.54 4.88
N ALA A 356 -26.76 0.48 5.27
CA ALA A 356 -26.95 -0.85 4.70
C ALA A 356 -28.33 -1.44 5.07
N LEU A 357 -28.81 -1.27 6.30
CA LEU A 357 -30.14 -1.72 6.73
C LEU A 357 -31.24 -0.99 5.97
N GLN A 358 -31.10 0.33 5.78
CA GLN A 358 -32.02 1.13 4.97
C GLN A 358 -32.07 0.64 3.51
N GLN A 359 -30.91 0.34 2.91
CA GLN A 359 -30.85 -0.23 1.55
C GLN A 359 -31.48 -1.62 1.46
N ALA A 360 -31.46 -2.40 2.55
CA ALA A 360 -32.12 -3.69 2.65
C ALA A 360 -33.64 -3.59 2.94
N GLY A 361 -34.15 -2.38 3.20
CA GLY A 361 -35.56 -2.13 3.52
C GLY A 361 -35.94 -2.32 4.99
N ASP A 362 -34.96 -2.45 5.89
CA ASP A 362 -35.17 -2.65 7.33
C ASP A 362 -35.00 -1.33 8.10
N ALA A 363 -35.97 -0.44 7.96
CA ALA A 363 -35.92 0.90 8.56
C ALA A 363 -35.96 0.88 10.10
N ASP A 364 -36.66 -0.10 10.68
CA ASP A 364 -36.80 -0.23 12.13
C ASP A 364 -35.47 -0.66 12.77
N GLU A 365 -34.79 -1.67 12.22
CA GLU A 365 -33.44 -2.04 12.67
C GLU A 365 -32.44 -0.89 12.43
N ALA A 366 -32.56 -0.17 11.31
CA ALA A 366 -31.69 0.96 11.00
C ALA A 366 -31.78 2.07 12.07
N LEU A 367 -32.98 2.42 12.53
CA LEU A 367 -33.15 3.42 13.60
C LEU A 367 -32.56 2.93 14.92
N GLY A 368 -32.69 1.63 15.23
CA GLY A 368 -32.15 1.02 16.44
C GLY A 368 -30.61 1.01 16.53
N THR A 369 -29.89 1.24 15.42
CA THR A 369 -28.42 1.29 15.43
C THR A 369 -27.85 2.49 16.18
N TYR A 370 -28.59 3.58 16.32
CA TYR A 370 -28.11 4.82 16.95
C TYR A 370 -28.38 4.90 18.47
N GLY A 371 -29.12 3.94 19.03
CA GLY A 371 -29.50 3.90 20.45
C GLY A 371 -30.84 4.58 20.76
#